data_AF-A0A2M9BQV5-F1
#
_entry.id   AF-A0A2M9BQV5-F1
#
_cell.length_a   1.000
_cell.length_b   1.000
_cell.length_c   1.000
_cell.angle_alpha   90.00
_cell.angle_beta   90.00
_cell.angle_gamma   90.00
#
_symmetry.space_group_name_H-M   'P 1'
#
loop_
_entity.id
_entity.type
_entity.pdbx_description
1 polymer ?
#
loop_
_entity_poly.entity_id
_entity_poly.type
_entity_poly.pdbx_seq_one_letter_code
_entity_poly.pdbx_strand_id
1 'polypeptide(L)'
;MMRIRVLLIGVILLGTGLWLYARLMPAFVDGAVKTEADLRLKLMSESRATYYKKEAALRTNRNTLLDVGSGLAVSGLVVLLLGRVLRVDTAAELRWRPTFGKGAVLLWFNAGWGILFVALNWYYTYRAARGDYPPFADSIGIPIMQGAATLLFYWPIINGLLLLALWGAELPGVLGEMPYRYTGRAIVVEVVFGVFALLLLLETGENIVYGDHLTIPVMLGFLYLVVVLRAGHMQAVNQRLRVQA
;
A
#
# COMPACT_ATOMS: atom_id res chain seq x y z
N MET A 1 -0.26 -16.52 24.30
CA MET A 1 0.03 -15.98 22.94
C MET A 1 -0.86 -14.77 22.70
N MET A 2 -0.29 -13.62 22.34
CA MET A 2 -1.08 -12.42 22.02
C MET A 2 -1.82 -12.64 20.70
N ARG A 3 -3.15 -12.44 20.71
CA ARG A 3 -3.97 -12.59 19.50
C ARG A 3 -3.63 -11.43 18.54
N ILE A 4 -3.45 -11.74 17.26
CA ILE A 4 -3.09 -10.73 16.23
C ILE A 4 -4.10 -9.57 16.21
N ARG A 5 -5.37 -9.87 16.53
CA ARG A 5 -6.46 -8.90 16.61
C ARG A 5 -6.21 -7.80 17.65
N VAL A 6 -5.65 -8.13 18.82
CA VAL A 6 -5.38 -7.14 19.88
C VAL A 6 -4.32 -6.15 19.42
N LEU A 7 -3.25 -6.65 18.79
CA LEU A 7 -2.20 -5.81 18.22
C LEU A 7 -2.76 -4.90 17.11
N LEU A 8 -3.56 -5.45 16.20
CA LEU A 8 -4.15 -4.67 15.10
C LEU A 8 -5.15 -3.62 15.61
N ILE A 9 -5.97 -3.93 16.62
CA ILE A 9 -6.83 -2.95 17.28
C ILE A 9 -5.97 -1.85 17.91
N GLY A 10 -4.87 -2.20 18.56
CA GLY A 10 -3.91 -1.23 19.10
C GLY A 10 -3.34 -0.30 18.03
N VAL A 11 -2.94 -0.83 16.86
CA VAL A 11 -2.47 -0.04 15.71
C VAL A 11 -3.57 0.89 15.19
N ILE A 12 -4.81 0.42 15.08
CA ILE A 12 -5.95 1.24 14.63
C ILE A 12 -6.22 2.39 15.60
N LEU A 13 -6.24 2.09 16.91
CA LEU A 13 -6.47 3.09 17.96
C LEU A 13 -5.33 4.11 18.01
N LEU A 14 -4.08 3.66 17.88
CA LEU A 14 -2.91 4.55 17.82
C LEU A 14 -2.99 5.47 16.60
N GLY A 15 -3.26 4.93 15.41
CA GLY A 15 -3.40 5.71 14.19
C GLY A 15 -4.54 6.72 14.25
N THR A 16 -5.70 6.29 14.75
CA THR A 16 -6.88 7.15 14.91
C THR A 16 -6.65 8.24 15.97
N GLY A 17 -5.99 7.89 17.08
CA GLY A 17 -5.60 8.84 18.11
C GLY A 17 -4.63 9.90 17.58
N LEU A 18 -3.62 9.48 16.80
CA LEU A 18 -2.67 10.38 16.16
C LEU A 18 -3.37 11.32 15.17
N TRP A 19 -4.28 10.78 14.35
CA TRP A 19 -5.06 11.56 13.40
C TRP A 19 -5.97 12.57 14.10
N LEU A 20 -6.67 12.17 15.18
CA LEU A 20 -7.53 13.06 15.96
C LEU A 20 -6.72 14.18 16.63
N TYR A 21 -5.59 13.83 17.23
CA TYR A 21 -4.66 14.79 17.81
C TYR A 21 -4.20 15.82 16.76
N ALA A 22 -3.73 15.33 15.61
CA ALA A 22 -3.27 16.19 14.51
C ALA A 22 -4.40 17.07 13.94
N ARG A 23 -5.63 16.56 13.89
CA ARG A 23 -6.79 17.33 13.41
C ARG A 23 -7.07 18.56 14.27
N LEU A 24 -6.80 18.48 15.57
CA LEU A 24 -6.95 19.58 16.53
C LEU A 24 -5.73 20.51 16.58
N MET A 25 -4.61 20.12 15.97
CA MET A 25 -3.40 20.93 15.92
C MET A 25 -3.60 22.14 14.99
N PRO A 26 -3.06 23.33 15.33
CA PRO A 26 -3.03 24.46 14.39
C PRO A 26 -2.20 24.10 13.15
N ALA A 27 -2.63 24.57 11.97
CA ALA A 27 -1.89 24.35 10.73
C ALA A 27 -0.58 25.15 10.64
N PHE A 28 -0.51 26.28 11.35
CA PHE A 28 0.61 27.21 11.31
C PHE A 28 1.18 27.50 12.70
N VAL A 29 2.48 27.78 12.75
CA VAL A 29 3.23 28.12 13.95
C VAL A 29 2.88 29.55 14.42
N ASP A 30 2.68 29.72 15.72
CA ASP A 30 2.54 31.00 16.44
C ASP A 30 1.50 32.00 15.89
N GLY A 31 0.49 31.51 15.16
CA GLY A 31 -0.55 32.36 14.58
C GLY A 31 -0.03 33.38 13.54
N ALA A 32 1.21 33.21 13.06
CA ALA A 32 1.85 34.09 12.07
C ALA A 32 1.11 34.10 10.71
N VAL A 33 0.25 33.12 10.51
CA VAL A 33 -0.65 32.88 9.38
C VAL A 33 -1.91 32.24 9.96
N LYS A 34 -3.11 32.74 9.64
CA LYS A 34 -4.38 32.18 10.15
C LYS A 34 -5.01 31.21 9.16
N THR A 35 -4.84 31.46 7.87
CA THR A 35 -5.44 30.67 6.79
C THR A 35 -4.44 30.36 5.67
N GLU A 36 -4.74 29.34 4.86
CA GLU A 36 -4.03 29.09 3.59
C GLU A 36 -4.09 30.32 2.66
N ALA A 37 -5.21 31.05 2.72
CA ALA A 37 -5.41 32.41 2.22
C ALA A 37 -4.19 33.32 2.44
N ASP A 38 -3.94 33.54 3.73
CA ASP A 38 -2.92 34.45 4.24
C ASP A 38 -1.52 33.96 3.89
N LEU A 39 -1.28 32.64 3.94
CA LEU A 39 0.00 32.05 3.56
C LEU A 39 0.35 32.39 2.12
N ARG A 40 -0.62 32.17 1.21
CA ARG A 40 -0.44 32.41 -0.23
C ARG A 40 -0.16 33.87 -0.51
N LEU A 41 -0.94 34.78 0.08
CA LEU A 41 -0.71 36.22 -0.04
C LEU A 41 0.68 36.62 0.46
N LYS A 42 1.11 36.07 1.60
CA LYS A 42 2.40 36.39 2.23
C LYS A 42 3.61 35.90 1.42
N LEU A 43 3.47 34.80 0.69
CA LEU A 43 4.58 34.16 -0.01
C LEU A 43 4.50 34.25 -1.55
N MET A 44 3.49 34.94 -2.12
CA MET A 44 3.23 34.90 -3.57
C MET A 44 4.39 35.44 -4.43
N SER A 45 5.15 36.41 -3.90
CA SER A 45 6.26 37.07 -4.59
C SER A 45 7.59 36.36 -4.41
N GLU A 46 7.64 35.31 -3.60
CA GLU A 46 8.87 34.58 -3.30
C GLU A 46 9.25 33.65 -4.47
N SER A 47 10.55 33.48 -4.70
CA SER A 47 11.01 32.46 -5.64
C SER A 47 10.64 31.06 -5.16
N ARG A 48 10.45 30.09 -6.07
CA ARG A 48 9.99 28.73 -5.74
C ARG A 48 10.81 28.04 -4.63
N ALA A 49 12.13 28.15 -4.68
CA ALA A 49 13.01 27.58 -3.64
C ALA A 49 12.81 28.25 -2.28
N THR A 50 12.60 29.57 -2.26
CA THR A 50 12.39 30.35 -1.03
C THR A 50 10.99 30.13 -0.47
N TYR A 51 9.99 29.99 -1.34
CA TYR A 51 8.61 29.66 -0.98
C TYR A 51 8.56 28.39 -0.13
N TYR A 52 9.12 27.27 -0.61
CA TYR A 52 9.05 26.01 0.15
C TYR A 52 9.78 26.07 1.48
N LYS A 53 10.93 26.75 1.54
CA LYS A 53 11.68 26.92 2.78
C LYS A 53 10.88 27.74 3.81
N LYS A 54 10.25 28.83 3.38
CA LYS A 54 9.44 29.69 4.25
C LYS A 54 8.13 29.03 4.65
N GLU A 55 7.47 28.33 3.72
CA GLU A 55 6.26 27.55 4.00
C GLU A 55 6.53 26.47 5.05
N ALA A 56 7.61 25.68 4.89
CA ALA A 56 7.97 24.62 5.84
C ALA A 56 8.24 25.18 7.25
N ALA A 57 8.81 26.39 7.35
CA ALA A 57 9.03 27.05 8.65
C ALA A 57 7.75 27.59 9.30
N LEU A 58 6.72 27.89 8.50
CA LEU A 58 5.44 28.41 8.98
C LEU A 58 4.43 27.31 9.28
N ARG A 59 4.54 26.13 8.67
CA ARG A 59 3.65 24.99 8.89
C ARG A 59 4.06 24.18 10.11
N THR A 60 3.07 23.67 10.83
CA THR A 60 3.29 22.62 11.82
C THR A 60 3.41 21.26 11.14
N ASN A 61 3.80 20.22 11.89
CA ASN A 61 3.79 18.83 11.40
C ASN A 61 2.38 18.22 11.29
N ARG A 62 1.31 19.02 11.42
CA ARG A 62 -0.09 18.61 11.37
C ARG A 62 -0.40 17.66 10.20
N ASN A 63 -0.11 18.06 8.97
CA ASN A 63 -0.50 17.27 7.79
C ASN A 63 0.27 15.94 7.74
N THR A 64 1.55 15.92 8.13
CA THR A 64 2.34 14.68 8.25
C THR A 64 1.74 13.73 9.30
N LEU A 65 1.34 14.25 10.46
CA LEU A 65 0.71 13.43 11.50
C LEU A 65 -0.67 12.94 11.10
N LEU A 66 -1.44 13.74 10.34
CA LEU A 66 -2.70 13.30 9.74
C LEU A 66 -2.46 12.14 8.76
N ASP A 67 -1.48 12.27 7.87
CA ASP A 67 -1.16 11.26 6.85
C ASP A 67 -0.71 9.93 7.49
N VAL A 68 0.26 9.98 8.41
CA VAL A 68 0.75 8.81 9.12
C VAL A 68 -0.36 8.18 9.99
N GLY A 69 -1.11 9.01 10.71
CA GLY A 69 -2.19 8.54 11.59
C GLY A 69 -3.28 7.80 10.82
N SER A 70 -3.75 8.37 9.71
CA SER A 70 -4.75 7.71 8.87
C SER A 70 -4.18 6.49 8.16
N GLY A 71 -2.93 6.53 7.68
CA GLY A 71 -2.27 5.39 7.05
C GLY A 71 -2.13 4.20 7.99
N LEU A 72 -1.73 4.43 9.25
CA LEU A 72 -1.67 3.39 10.29
C LEU A 72 -3.07 2.82 10.61
N ALA A 73 -4.07 3.69 10.73
CA ALA A 73 -5.43 3.23 11.00
C ALA A 73 -6.00 2.37 9.88
N VAL A 74 -5.83 2.79 8.62
CA VAL A 74 -6.29 2.06 7.43
C VAL A 74 -5.54 0.73 7.27
N SER A 75 -4.21 0.73 7.37
CA SER A 75 -3.43 -0.52 7.26
C SER A 75 -3.82 -1.52 8.34
N GLY A 76 -3.95 -1.09 9.60
CA GLY A 76 -4.42 -1.93 10.70
C GLY A 76 -5.82 -2.50 10.45
N LEU A 77 -6.75 -1.68 9.94
CA LEU A 77 -8.11 -2.09 9.61
C LEU A 77 -8.13 -3.14 8.49
N VAL A 78 -7.37 -2.92 7.41
CA VAL A 78 -7.32 -3.84 6.27
C VAL A 78 -6.77 -5.20 6.68
N VAL A 79 -5.67 -5.23 7.43
CA VAL A 79 -5.10 -6.50 7.92
C VAL A 79 -6.04 -7.19 8.89
N LEU A 80 -6.76 -6.44 9.74
CA LEU A 80 -7.77 -6.99 10.64
C LEU A 80 -8.94 -7.62 9.88
N LEU A 81 -9.44 -6.94 8.85
CA LEU A 81 -10.51 -7.43 7.98
C LEU A 81 -10.07 -8.68 7.21
N LEU A 82 -8.84 -8.68 6.67
CA LEU A 82 -8.28 -9.86 6.01
C LEU A 82 -8.19 -11.04 6.99
N GLY A 83 -7.68 -10.82 8.20
CA GLY A 83 -7.64 -11.85 9.24
C GLY A 83 -9.03 -12.38 9.60
N ARG A 84 -10.06 -11.52 9.58
CA ARG A 84 -11.45 -11.92 9.83
C ARG A 84 -12.03 -12.75 8.69
N VAL A 85 -11.79 -12.35 7.44
CA VAL A 85 -12.20 -13.08 6.23
C VAL A 85 -11.55 -14.45 6.19
N LEU A 86 -10.24 -14.54 6.48
CA LEU A 86 -9.48 -15.79 6.54
C LEU A 86 -9.75 -16.62 7.81
N ARG A 87 -10.53 -16.09 8.75
CA ARG A 87 -10.86 -16.70 10.06
C ARG A 87 -9.60 -17.09 10.85
N VAL A 88 -8.62 -16.20 10.86
CA VAL A 88 -7.34 -16.37 11.54
C VAL A 88 -7.31 -15.61 12.87
N ASP A 89 -6.77 -16.26 13.91
CA ASP A 89 -6.55 -15.66 15.23
C ASP A 89 -5.06 -15.45 15.57
N THR A 90 -4.18 -16.23 14.94
CA THR A 90 -2.72 -16.13 15.10
C THR A 90 -1.99 -16.13 13.75
N ALA A 91 -0.85 -15.44 13.67
CA ALA A 91 -0.05 -15.41 12.44
C ALA A 91 0.36 -16.83 11.97
N ALA A 92 0.56 -17.75 12.91
CA ALA A 92 0.92 -19.14 12.63
C ALA A 92 -0.20 -19.93 11.92
N GLU A 93 -1.45 -19.49 11.98
CA GLU A 93 -2.56 -20.13 11.26
C GLU A 93 -2.62 -19.73 9.79
N LEU A 94 -2.06 -18.57 9.41
CA LEU A 94 -2.04 -18.12 8.00
C LEU A 94 -1.38 -19.17 7.11
N ARG A 95 -0.30 -19.79 7.60
CA ARG A 95 0.49 -20.78 6.86
C ARG A 95 -0.31 -22.02 6.44
N TRP A 96 -1.47 -22.27 7.05
CA TRP A 96 -2.32 -23.43 6.75
C TRP A 96 -3.58 -23.07 5.98
N ARG A 97 -3.78 -21.79 5.65
CA ARG A 97 -4.99 -21.38 4.94
C ARG A 97 -4.88 -21.71 3.45
N PRO A 98 -5.99 -22.21 2.86
CA PRO A 98 -6.03 -22.48 1.44
C PRO A 98 -5.93 -21.17 0.66
N THR A 99 -5.22 -21.19 -0.46
CA THR A 99 -5.17 -20.08 -1.40
C THR A 99 -6.36 -20.11 -2.34
N PHE A 100 -6.58 -19.00 -3.04
CA PHE A 100 -7.55 -18.97 -4.14
C PHE A 100 -6.97 -19.64 -5.40
N GLY A 101 -7.85 -19.99 -6.34
CA GLY A 101 -7.47 -20.48 -7.67
C GLY A 101 -7.03 -19.36 -8.62
N LYS A 102 -6.48 -19.73 -9.78
CA LYS A 102 -5.90 -18.80 -10.77
C LYS A 102 -6.88 -17.70 -11.23
N GLY A 103 -8.14 -18.05 -11.48
CA GLY A 103 -9.16 -17.09 -11.92
C GLY A 103 -9.43 -16.00 -10.88
N ALA A 104 -9.46 -16.36 -9.59
CA ALA A 104 -9.61 -15.39 -8.52
C ALA A 104 -8.37 -14.49 -8.37
N VAL A 105 -7.15 -15.02 -8.59
CA VAL A 105 -5.93 -14.20 -8.62
C VAL A 105 -6.02 -13.15 -9.73
N LEU A 106 -6.41 -13.53 -10.95
CA LEU A 106 -6.60 -12.59 -12.05
C LEU A 106 -7.66 -11.53 -11.76
N LEU A 107 -8.80 -11.94 -11.18
CA LEU A 107 -9.89 -11.04 -10.81
C LEU A 107 -9.42 -10.02 -9.77
N TRP A 108 -8.84 -10.47 -8.66
CA TRP A 108 -8.40 -9.59 -7.57
C TRP A 108 -7.24 -8.69 -7.99
N PHE A 109 -6.33 -9.18 -8.83
CA PHE A 109 -5.26 -8.36 -9.38
C PHE A 109 -5.82 -7.19 -10.20
N ASN A 110 -6.73 -7.47 -11.14
CA ASN A 110 -7.31 -6.42 -11.99
C ASN A 110 -8.28 -5.51 -11.23
N ALA A 111 -9.00 -6.03 -10.24
CA ALA A 111 -9.81 -5.22 -9.34
C ALA A 111 -8.92 -4.23 -8.54
N GLY A 112 -7.81 -4.70 -7.99
CA GLY A 112 -6.82 -3.84 -7.33
C GLY A 112 -6.29 -2.76 -8.27
N TRP A 113 -5.94 -3.12 -9.51
CA TRP A 113 -5.50 -2.18 -10.52
C TRP A 113 -6.55 -1.10 -10.85
N GLY A 114 -7.82 -1.49 -10.96
CA GLY A 114 -8.93 -0.55 -11.14
C GLY A 114 -9.08 0.40 -9.95
N ILE A 115 -8.91 -0.10 -8.72
CA ILE A 115 -8.96 0.73 -7.51
C ILE A 115 -7.81 1.75 -7.49
N LEU A 116 -6.63 1.46 -8.06
CA LEU A 116 -5.53 2.44 -8.13
C LEU A 116 -5.91 3.70 -8.93
N PHE A 117 -6.74 3.60 -9.97
CA PHE A 117 -7.24 4.79 -10.67
C PHE A 117 -8.11 5.68 -9.78
N VAL A 118 -8.93 5.05 -8.94
CA VAL A 118 -9.77 5.75 -7.96
C VAL A 118 -8.91 6.32 -6.85
N ALA A 119 -7.92 5.56 -6.38
CA ALA A 119 -6.97 5.98 -5.35
C ALA A 119 -6.19 7.23 -5.78
N LEU A 120 -5.72 7.26 -7.04
CA LEU A 120 -5.02 8.40 -7.60
C LEU A 120 -5.87 9.68 -7.53
N ASN A 121 -7.12 9.60 -7.99
CA ASN A 121 -8.03 10.74 -7.94
C ASN A 121 -8.32 11.18 -6.50
N TRP A 122 -8.59 10.21 -5.62
CA TRP A 122 -8.84 10.45 -4.21
C TRP A 122 -7.66 11.15 -3.52
N TYR A 123 -6.44 10.64 -3.71
CA TYR A 123 -5.23 11.16 -3.09
C TYR A 123 -4.96 12.62 -3.47
N TYR A 124 -4.94 12.92 -4.76
CA TYR A 124 -4.67 14.28 -5.24
C TYR A 124 -5.79 15.27 -4.86
N THR A 125 -7.06 14.83 -4.90
CA THR A 125 -8.19 15.67 -4.48
C THR A 125 -8.15 15.95 -2.98
N TYR A 126 -7.85 14.93 -2.16
CA TYR A 126 -7.72 15.05 -0.73
C TYR A 126 -6.61 16.03 -0.34
N ARG A 127 -5.42 15.90 -0.95
CA ARG A 127 -4.31 16.84 -0.72
C ARG A 127 -4.64 18.26 -1.17
N ALA A 128 -5.36 18.42 -2.28
CA ALA A 128 -5.80 19.73 -2.75
C ALA A 128 -6.74 20.43 -1.79
N ALA A 129 -7.71 19.69 -1.25
CA ALA A 129 -8.66 20.22 -0.26
C ALA A 129 -7.97 20.68 1.03
N ARG A 130 -6.78 20.16 1.35
CA ARG A 130 -5.97 20.58 2.50
C ARG A 130 -5.03 21.74 2.23
N GLY A 131 -4.91 22.20 0.98
CA GLY A 131 -3.98 23.25 0.60
C GLY A 131 -2.53 22.79 0.43
N ASP A 132 -2.29 21.49 0.25
CA ASP A 132 -0.92 20.94 0.10
C ASP A 132 -0.22 21.41 -1.18
N TYR A 133 -0.94 21.99 -2.15
CA TYR A 133 -0.36 22.49 -3.39
C TYR A 133 -0.09 24.01 -3.33
N PRO A 134 1.11 24.43 -3.78
CA PRO A 134 1.48 25.84 -3.83
C PRO A 134 0.62 26.61 -4.85
N PRO A 135 0.54 27.95 -4.73
CA PRO A 135 -0.26 28.77 -5.64
C PRO A 135 0.25 28.77 -7.09
N PHE A 136 1.53 28.41 -7.31
CA PHE A 136 2.13 28.27 -8.63
C PHE A 136 2.06 26.84 -9.18
N ALA A 137 1.39 25.89 -8.49
CA ALA A 137 1.11 24.60 -9.09
C ALA A 137 0.02 24.77 -10.15
N ASP A 138 0.35 24.44 -11.40
CA ASP A 138 -0.57 24.64 -12.53
C ASP A 138 -1.90 23.89 -12.33
N SER A 139 -1.83 22.62 -11.89
CA SER A 139 -3.01 21.80 -11.64
C SER A 139 -2.65 20.49 -10.92
N ILE A 140 -3.57 19.99 -10.10
CA ILE A 140 -3.55 18.58 -9.64
C ILE A 140 -3.88 17.60 -10.77
N GLY A 141 -4.44 18.09 -11.88
CA GLY A 141 -4.76 17.28 -13.05
C GLY A 141 -3.52 16.73 -13.74
N ILE A 142 -2.38 17.45 -13.73
CA ILE A 142 -1.13 16.98 -14.33
C ILE A 142 -0.65 15.67 -13.69
N PRO A 143 -0.43 15.61 -12.36
CA PRO A 143 0.00 14.36 -11.74
C PRO A 143 -1.07 13.26 -11.78
N ILE A 144 -2.36 13.59 -11.80
CA ILE A 144 -3.43 12.60 -12.04
C ILE A 144 -3.33 12.01 -13.45
N MET A 145 -3.15 12.84 -14.48
CA MET A 145 -2.99 12.37 -15.87
C MET A 145 -1.73 11.52 -16.03
N GLN A 146 -0.61 11.97 -15.45
CA GLN A 146 0.65 11.22 -15.49
C GLN A 146 0.50 9.87 -14.79
N GLY A 147 -0.04 9.84 -13.57
CA GLY A 147 -0.27 8.59 -12.84
C GLY A 147 -1.24 7.66 -13.57
N ALA A 148 -2.32 8.19 -14.15
CA ALA A 148 -3.26 7.40 -14.94
C ALA A 148 -2.62 6.84 -16.21
N ALA A 149 -1.80 7.62 -16.91
CA ALA A 149 -1.05 7.16 -18.07
C ALA A 149 -0.03 6.07 -17.68
N THR A 150 0.67 6.23 -16.56
CA THR A 150 1.57 5.22 -16.00
C THR A 150 0.80 3.93 -15.69
N LEU A 151 -0.34 4.01 -14.99
CA LEU A 151 -1.17 2.84 -14.70
C LEU A 151 -1.68 2.17 -15.98
N LEU A 152 -2.12 2.92 -16.99
CA LEU A 152 -2.57 2.34 -18.26
C LEU A 152 -1.43 1.68 -19.04
N PHE A 153 -0.25 2.31 -19.08
CA PHE A 153 0.90 1.79 -19.81
C PHE A 153 1.45 0.51 -19.19
N TYR A 154 1.55 0.46 -17.86
CA TYR A 154 2.06 -0.72 -17.16
C TYR A 154 1.02 -1.82 -16.99
N TRP A 155 -0.28 -1.53 -17.08
CA TRP A 155 -1.34 -2.54 -16.95
C TRP A 155 -1.16 -3.78 -17.85
N PRO A 156 -0.95 -3.66 -19.18
CA PRO A 156 -0.73 -4.83 -20.04
C PRO A 156 0.60 -5.54 -19.74
N ILE A 157 1.64 -4.78 -19.38
CA ILE A 157 2.96 -5.34 -19.06
C ILE A 157 2.87 -6.21 -17.80
N ILE A 158 2.29 -5.68 -16.72
CA ILE A 158 2.16 -6.43 -15.47
C ILE A 158 1.14 -7.58 -15.61
N ASN A 159 0.08 -7.44 -16.41
CA ASN A 159 -0.80 -8.58 -16.73
C ASN A 159 -0.04 -9.68 -17.49
N GLY A 160 0.84 -9.33 -18.43
CA GLY A 160 1.71 -10.30 -19.10
C GLY A 160 2.59 -11.05 -18.11
N LEU A 161 3.26 -10.33 -17.19
CA LEU A 161 4.06 -10.93 -16.12
C LEU A 161 3.21 -11.80 -15.17
N LEU A 162 2.01 -11.37 -14.83
CA LEU A 162 1.09 -12.12 -13.99
C LEU A 162 0.64 -13.42 -14.67
N LEU A 163 0.31 -13.39 -15.96
CA LEU A 163 -0.07 -14.58 -16.71
C LEU A 163 1.09 -15.57 -16.80
N LEU A 164 2.31 -15.08 -17.01
CA LEU A 164 3.53 -15.91 -16.94
C LEU A 164 3.73 -16.52 -15.56
N ALA A 165 3.54 -15.73 -14.49
CA ALA A 165 3.60 -16.22 -13.12
C ALA A 165 2.49 -17.25 -12.84
N LEU A 166 1.28 -17.08 -13.38
CA LEU A 166 0.18 -18.02 -13.20
C LEU A 166 0.36 -19.32 -14.00
N TRP A 167 1.07 -19.28 -15.12
CA TRP A 167 1.27 -20.45 -15.99
C TRP A 167 1.86 -21.62 -15.21
N GLY A 168 2.97 -21.38 -14.51
CA GLY A 168 3.72 -22.41 -13.78
C GLY A 168 3.21 -22.71 -12.36
N ALA A 169 2.27 -21.93 -11.84
CA ALA A 169 1.76 -22.11 -10.48
C ALA A 169 0.70 -23.21 -10.39
N GLU A 170 0.78 -24.04 -9.36
CA GLU A 170 -0.27 -25.00 -8.99
C GLU A 170 -1.17 -24.38 -7.92
N LEU A 171 -2.32 -23.86 -8.34
CA LEU A 171 -3.31 -23.24 -7.47
C LEU A 171 -4.68 -23.91 -7.66
N PRO A 172 -5.48 -24.09 -6.59
CA PRO A 172 -5.22 -23.65 -5.22
C PRO A 172 -4.21 -24.54 -4.46
N GLY A 173 -3.62 -23.98 -3.41
CA GLY A 173 -2.65 -24.62 -2.54
C GLY A 173 -2.78 -24.14 -1.10
N VAL A 174 -1.69 -24.22 -0.32
CA VAL A 174 -1.64 -23.73 1.07
C VAL A 174 -0.64 -22.57 1.16
N LEU A 175 -1.00 -21.45 1.79
CA LEU A 175 -0.17 -20.23 1.83
C LEU A 175 1.26 -20.46 2.34
N GLY A 176 1.44 -21.36 3.30
CA GLY A 176 2.73 -21.67 3.92
C GLY A 176 3.47 -22.86 3.33
N GLU A 177 3.21 -23.23 2.08
CA GLU A 177 3.89 -24.35 1.42
C GLU A 177 5.42 -24.15 1.46
N MET A 178 6.19 -25.06 2.05
CA MET A 178 7.66 -24.94 2.12
C MET A 178 8.33 -25.95 1.19
N PRO A 179 9.52 -25.67 0.66
CA PRO A 179 10.24 -26.64 -0.16
C PRO A 179 10.56 -27.90 0.64
N TYR A 180 10.31 -29.08 0.06
CA TYR A 180 10.79 -30.35 0.64
C TYR A 180 12.32 -30.43 0.63
N ARG A 181 12.94 -29.92 -0.45
CA ARG A 181 14.39 -29.74 -0.61
C ARG A 181 14.66 -28.44 -1.34
N TYR A 182 15.67 -27.70 -0.87
CA TYR A 182 16.11 -26.46 -1.53
C TYR A 182 16.89 -26.78 -2.81
N THR A 183 16.16 -26.90 -3.92
CA THR A 183 16.73 -26.95 -5.27
C THR A 183 16.94 -25.54 -5.80
N GLY A 184 17.74 -25.38 -6.86
CA GLY A 184 17.90 -24.08 -7.53
C GLY A 184 16.56 -23.45 -7.95
N ARG A 185 15.58 -24.26 -8.38
CA ARG A 185 14.22 -23.78 -8.70
C ARG A 185 13.49 -23.25 -7.48
N ALA A 186 13.56 -23.94 -6.34
CA ALA A 186 12.95 -23.47 -5.09
C ALA A 186 13.57 -22.14 -4.65
N ILE A 187 14.90 -22.00 -4.75
CA ILE A 187 15.61 -20.75 -4.42
C ILE A 187 15.16 -19.61 -5.33
N VAL A 188 15.07 -19.84 -6.65
CA VAL A 188 14.60 -18.82 -7.60
C VAL A 188 13.17 -18.36 -7.27
N VAL A 189 12.26 -19.28 -6.93
CA VAL A 189 10.89 -18.94 -6.52
C VAL A 189 10.91 -18.03 -5.28
N GLU A 190 11.65 -18.41 -4.23
CA GLU A 190 11.74 -17.62 -3.00
C GLU A 190 12.34 -16.23 -3.26
N VAL A 191 13.42 -16.14 -4.04
CA VAL A 191 14.09 -14.87 -4.34
C VAL A 191 13.17 -13.97 -5.15
N VAL A 192 12.58 -14.46 -6.24
CA VAL A 192 11.73 -13.66 -7.12
C VAL A 192 10.53 -13.11 -6.36
N PHE A 193 9.74 -13.97 -5.71
CA PHE A 193 8.56 -13.51 -4.98
C PHE A 193 8.92 -12.75 -3.70
N GLY A 194 10.05 -13.07 -3.07
CA GLY A 194 10.57 -12.32 -1.92
C GLY A 194 10.94 -10.88 -2.28
N VAL A 195 11.58 -10.65 -3.43
CA VAL A 195 11.88 -9.31 -3.93
C VAL A 195 10.59 -8.53 -4.20
N PHE A 196 9.61 -9.12 -4.88
CA PHE A 196 8.33 -8.44 -5.12
C PHE A 196 7.57 -8.15 -3.82
N ALA A 197 7.58 -9.07 -2.86
CA ALA A 197 6.98 -8.84 -1.55
C ALA A 197 7.67 -7.70 -0.79
N LEU A 198 9.00 -7.62 -0.85
CA LEU A 198 9.77 -6.53 -0.24
C LEU A 198 9.42 -5.18 -0.89
N LEU A 199 9.37 -5.12 -2.23
CA LEU A 199 8.99 -3.90 -2.95
C LEU A 199 7.57 -3.44 -2.55
N LEU A 200 6.62 -4.36 -2.47
CA LEU A 200 5.26 -4.05 -2.03
C LEU A 200 5.18 -3.61 -0.58
N LEU A 201 6.02 -4.16 0.30
CA LEU A 201 6.10 -3.73 1.70
C LEU A 201 6.69 -2.32 1.83
N LEU A 202 7.74 -2.01 1.06
CA LEU A 202 8.33 -0.67 1.01
C LEU A 202 7.32 0.35 0.48
N GLU A 203 6.66 0.04 -0.64
CA GLU A 203 5.60 0.86 -1.22
C GLU A 203 4.43 1.05 -0.25
N THR A 204 4.00 -0.01 0.45
CA THR A 204 2.95 0.10 1.48
C THR A 204 3.39 1.04 2.60
N GLY A 205 4.65 0.96 3.06
CA GLY A 205 5.20 1.85 4.06
C GLY A 205 5.21 3.31 3.62
N GLU A 206 5.61 3.56 2.38
CA GLU A 206 5.56 4.89 1.77
C GLU A 206 4.13 5.44 1.71
N ASN A 207 3.17 4.63 1.25
CA ASN A 207 1.76 5.01 1.19
C ASN A 207 1.14 5.25 2.59
N ILE A 208 1.61 4.54 3.64
CA ILE A 208 1.24 4.82 5.03
C ILE A 208 1.78 6.19 5.45
N VAL A 209 3.05 6.50 5.15
CA VAL A 209 3.66 7.78 5.51
C VAL A 209 3.00 8.96 4.81
N TYR A 210 2.62 8.78 3.53
CA TYR A 210 1.92 9.80 2.75
C TYR A 210 0.40 9.77 2.88
N GLY A 211 -0.17 8.86 3.67
CA GLY A 211 -1.61 8.80 3.91
C GLY A 211 -2.43 8.54 2.63
N ASP A 212 -1.93 7.72 1.70
CA ASP A 212 -2.72 7.28 0.55
C ASP A 212 -3.67 6.14 0.96
N HIS A 213 -4.79 6.55 1.53
CA HIS A 213 -5.82 5.70 2.13
C HIS A 213 -6.29 4.55 1.23
N LEU A 214 -6.37 4.75 -0.09
CA LEU A 214 -6.91 3.75 -1.00
C LEU A 214 -5.82 2.90 -1.66
N THR A 215 -4.61 3.41 -1.78
CA THR A 215 -3.47 2.61 -2.28
C THR A 215 -3.01 1.59 -1.24
N ILE A 216 -3.04 1.90 0.05
CA ILE A 216 -2.68 0.96 1.14
C ILE A 216 -3.40 -0.40 1.04
N PRO A 217 -4.75 -0.48 0.98
CA PRO A 217 -5.44 -1.76 0.84
C PRO A 217 -5.08 -2.49 -0.45
N VAL A 218 -4.85 -1.78 -1.55
CA VAL A 218 -4.45 -2.40 -2.82
C VAL A 218 -3.05 -3.02 -2.71
N MET A 219 -2.08 -2.31 -2.13
CA MET A 219 -0.71 -2.82 -1.96
C MET A 219 -0.66 -4.04 -1.03
N LEU A 220 -1.41 -4.01 0.07
CA LEU A 220 -1.58 -5.17 0.95
C LEU A 220 -2.28 -6.34 0.24
N GLY A 221 -3.25 -6.05 -0.63
CA GLY A 221 -3.90 -7.03 -1.49
C GLY A 221 -2.92 -7.67 -2.47
N PHE A 222 -2.11 -6.88 -3.16
CA PHE A 222 -1.05 -7.38 -4.06
C PHE A 222 0.01 -8.18 -3.31
N LEU A 223 0.38 -7.77 -2.10
CA LEU A 223 1.29 -8.54 -1.25
C LEU A 223 0.72 -9.91 -0.96
N TYR A 224 -0.57 -9.99 -0.63
CA TYR A 224 -1.26 -11.27 -0.44
C TYR A 224 -1.26 -12.11 -1.73
N LEU A 225 -1.51 -11.52 -2.90
CA LEU A 225 -1.46 -12.23 -4.18
C LEU A 225 -0.05 -12.77 -4.50
N VAL A 226 1.01 -12.01 -4.18
CA VAL A 226 2.41 -12.46 -4.31
C VAL A 226 2.67 -13.69 -3.44
N VAL A 227 2.20 -13.69 -2.20
CA VAL A 227 2.32 -14.86 -1.29
C VAL A 227 1.54 -16.05 -1.85
N VAL A 228 0.34 -15.84 -2.40
CA VAL A 228 -0.45 -16.90 -3.06
C VAL A 228 0.31 -17.49 -4.25
N LEU A 229 0.88 -16.65 -5.12
CA LEU A 229 1.64 -17.12 -6.28
C LEU A 229 2.89 -17.90 -5.86
N ARG A 230 3.62 -17.42 -4.84
CA ARG A 230 4.78 -18.12 -4.27
C ARG A 230 4.40 -19.50 -3.75
N ALA A 231 3.29 -19.61 -3.01
CA ALA A 231 2.78 -20.89 -2.54
C ALA A 231 2.49 -21.86 -3.72
N GLY A 232 1.80 -21.40 -4.77
CA GLY A 232 1.48 -22.23 -5.92
C GLY A 232 2.70 -22.69 -6.72
N HIS A 233 3.74 -21.86 -6.84
CA HIS A 233 5.01 -22.28 -7.45
C HIS A 233 5.78 -23.27 -6.58
N MET A 234 5.78 -23.07 -5.26
CA MET A 234 6.46 -23.99 -4.35
C MET A 234 5.79 -25.36 -4.36
N GLN A 235 4.46 -25.40 -4.44
CA GLN A 235 3.70 -26.63 -4.61
C GLN A 235 4.11 -27.37 -5.89
N ALA A 236 4.21 -26.66 -7.02
CA ALA A 236 4.65 -27.24 -8.30
C ALA A 236 6.08 -27.80 -8.24
N VAL A 237 6.98 -27.13 -7.51
CA VAL A 237 8.33 -27.65 -7.26
C VAL A 237 8.26 -28.94 -6.44
N ASN A 238 7.49 -28.95 -5.36
CA ASN A 238 7.35 -30.11 -4.48
C ASN A 238 6.72 -31.31 -5.20
N GLN A 239 5.70 -31.11 -6.04
CA GLN A 239 5.08 -32.19 -6.80
C GLN A 239 6.07 -32.86 -7.75
N ARG A 240 6.88 -32.07 -8.47
CA ARG A 240 7.92 -32.60 -9.36
C ARG A 240 8.97 -33.42 -8.62
N LEU A 241 9.36 -32.99 -7.42
CA LEU A 241 10.30 -33.72 -6.59
C LEU A 241 9.73 -35.04 -6.06
N ARG A 242 8.43 -35.08 -5.74
CA ARG A 242 7.76 -36.32 -5.30
C ARG A 242 7.67 -37.37 -6.40
N VAL A 243 7.49 -36.95 -7.66
CA VAL A 243 7.45 -37.88 -8.80
C VAL A 243 8.83 -38.47 -9.12
N GLN A 244 9.90 -37.80 -8.70
CA GLN A 244 11.28 -38.21 -8.94
C GLN A 244 11.90 -39.04 -7.80
N ALA A 245 11.20 -39.18 -6.66
CA ALA A 245 11.65 -39.91 -5.47
C ALA A 245 11.04 -41.31 -5.45
#